data_AF-A0A1W1HZ54-F1
#
_entry.id   AF-A0A1W1HZ54-F1
#
_cell.length_a   1.000
_cell.length_b   1.000
_cell.length_c   1.000
_cell.angle_alpha   90.00
_cell.angle_beta   90.00
_cell.angle_gamma   90.00
#
_symmetry.space_group_name_H-M   'P 1'
#
loop_
_entity.id
_entity.type
_entity.pdbx_description
1 polymer ?
#
loop_
_entity_poly.entity_id
_entity_poly.type
_entity_poly.pdbx_seq_one_letter_code
_entity_poly.pdbx_strand_id
1 'polypeptide(L)'
;MTEISGYFEAIKDRYALTSDYTLAEKLGIAQPDANLMRRGLKVPKPELCIKIAKLLDRNPVELLLIAQKDKAPKQAKEYWTLALTAVDVMLHVPKRPRYLPKKVEAIGRELKQLESQTLTYEGAAANAEAVRLMETAEQSVDAMMERWNIWKKGEALYPNYLLANQAAARRQVKIRRLLILTQAQMQDSMTVSDAVNVMDDQQRAGVKVFYAFREALVQSPTFQRLEEDFRIHGAAEDMNTAMFDREILIFSQTYGTVPLGMVGTPTPITMINRLQISWKPEMIRDLDPAPLFDMTRYVFEYEGVGSFREQLARFTRSMRELPRRAV
;
A
#
# COMPACT_ATOMS: atom_id res chain seq x y z
N MET A 1 35.09 17.96 2.29
CA MET A 1 35.40 17.49 0.93
C MET A 1 34.08 17.37 0.20
N THR A 2 33.99 17.81 -1.06
CA THR A 2 32.78 17.63 -1.90
C THR A 2 32.61 16.14 -2.23
N GLU A 3 31.38 15.66 -2.40
CA GLU A 3 31.18 14.24 -2.75
C GLU A 3 31.68 13.96 -4.18
N ILE A 4 31.53 14.92 -5.09
CA ILE A 4 31.93 14.76 -6.49
C ILE A 4 33.44 14.57 -6.66
N SER A 5 34.27 15.08 -5.74
CA SER A 5 35.73 14.94 -5.81
C SER A 5 36.19 13.50 -5.58
N GLY A 6 35.43 12.70 -4.82
CA GLY A 6 35.73 11.28 -4.60
C GLY A 6 35.68 10.46 -5.90
N TYR A 7 34.86 10.87 -6.87
CA TYR A 7 34.75 10.20 -8.17
C TYR A 7 35.98 10.41 -9.05
N PHE A 8 36.73 11.49 -8.86
CA PHE A 8 37.99 11.71 -9.56
C PHE A 8 39.08 10.77 -9.04
N GLU A 9 39.14 10.54 -7.72
CA GLU A 9 40.02 9.53 -7.12
C GLU A 9 39.61 8.12 -7.57
N ALA A 10 38.31 7.81 -7.59
CA ALA A 10 37.83 6.52 -8.09
C ALA A 10 38.23 6.24 -9.56
N ILE A 11 38.32 7.26 -10.42
CA ILE A 11 38.85 7.10 -11.78
C ILE A 11 40.35 6.83 -11.75
N LYS A 12 41.11 7.57 -10.92
CA LYS A 12 42.55 7.32 -10.78
C LYS A 12 42.81 5.89 -10.33
N ASP A 13 42.05 5.40 -9.36
CA ASP A 13 42.17 4.03 -8.87
C ASP A 13 41.79 3.01 -9.95
N ARG A 14 40.63 3.16 -10.59
CA ARG A 14 40.13 2.21 -11.61
C ARG A 14 41.05 2.08 -12.83
N TYR A 15 41.71 3.17 -13.22
CA TYR A 15 42.59 3.21 -14.40
C TYR A 15 44.07 3.33 -14.04
N ALA A 16 44.44 3.15 -12.76
CA ALA A 16 45.81 3.25 -12.25
C ALA A 16 46.54 4.54 -12.69
N LEU A 17 45.85 5.69 -12.64
CA LEU A 17 46.39 6.98 -13.07
C LEU A 17 47.21 7.63 -11.94
N THR A 18 48.50 7.81 -12.17
CA THR A 18 49.44 8.30 -11.15
C THR A 18 49.50 9.82 -11.04
N SER A 19 49.02 10.57 -12.05
CA SER A 19 49.09 12.03 -12.06
C SER A 19 47.79 12.71 -12.49
N ASP A 20 47.59 13.94 -12.02
CA ASP A 20 46.44 14.77 -12.41
C ASP A 20 46.51 15.16 -13.91
N TYR A 21 47.69 15.10 -14.53
CA TYR A 21 47.87 15.22 -15.98
C TYR A 21 47.21 14.05 -16.72
N THR A 22 47.54 12.81 -16.33
CA THR A 22 46.95 11.60 -16.95
C THR A 22 45.44 11.49 -16.69
N LEU A 23 44.97 11.98 -15.55
CA LEU A 23 43.53 12.11 -15.25
C LEU A 23 42.86 13.13 -16.18
N ALA A 24 43.48 14.30 -16.37
CA ALA A 24 42.96 15.35 -17.23
C ALA A 24 42.86 14.89 -18.69
N GLU A 25 43.86 14.17 -19.19
CA GLU A 25 43.87 13.56 -20.52
C GLU A 25 42.72 12.56 -20.68
N LYS A 26 42.56 11.63 -19.72
CA LYS A 26 41.46 10.65 -19.72
C LYS A 26 40.08 11.32 -19.74
N LEU A 27 39.95 12.40 -18.97
CA LEU A 27 38.73 13.19 -18.86
C LEU A 27 38.55 14.20 -20.01
N GLY A 28 39.57 14.44 -20.84
CA GLY A 28 39.52 15.41 -21.93
C GLY A 28 39.34 16.85 -21.43
N ILE A 29 39.98 17.19 -20.32
CA ILE A 29 39.94 18.52 -19.69
C ILE A 29 41.36 19.05 -19.48
N ALA A 30 41.48 20.32 -19.12
CA ALA A 30 42.78 20.91 -18.77
C ALA A 30 43.27 20.40 -17.40
N GLN A 31 44.58 20.20 -17.23
CA GLN A 31 45.19 19.77 -15.96
C GLN A 31 44.84 20.67 -14.76
N PRO A 32 44.83 22.02 -14.88
CA PRO A 32 44.42 22.88 -13.77
C PRO A 32 42.98 22.61 -13.32
N ASP A 33 42.08 22.30 -14.27
CA ASP A 33 40.68 21.99 -13.97
C ASP A 33 40.54 20.66 -13.24
N ALA A 34 41.29 19.63 -13.66
CA ALA A 34 41.31 18.33 -12.98
C ALA A 34 41.76 18.47 -11.51
N ASN A 35 42.83 19.25 -11.26
CA ASN A 35 43.32 19.49 -9.90
C ASN A 35 42.30 20.25 -9.03
N LEU A 36 41.67 21.30 -9.58
CA LEU A 36 40.66 22.07 -8.84
C LEU A 36 39.43 21.23 -8.48
N MET A 37 38.96 20.38 -9.40
CA MET A 37 37.80 19.51 -9.16
C MET A 37 38.11 18.39 -8.16
N ARG A 38 39.30 17.77 -8.27
CA ARG A 38 39.77 16.75 -7.33
C ARG A 38 39.91 17.27 -5.89
N ARG A 39 40.28 18.54 -5.74
CA ARG A 39 40.34 19.21 -4.42
C ARG A 39 38.98 19.69 -3.91
N GLY A 40 37.91 19.50 -4.68
CA GLY A 40 36.57 19.99 -4.35
C GLY A 40 36.41 21.51 -4.41
N LEU A 41 37.31 22.20 -5.12
CA LEU A 41 37.29 23.65 -5.28
C LEU A 41 36.49 24.09 -6.52
N LYS A 42 36.19 23.15 -7.42
CA LYS A 42 35.42 23.38 -8.65
C LYS A 42 34.46 22.22 -8.88
N VAL A 43 33.21 22.52 -9.22
CA VAL A 43 32.20 21.51 -9.56
C VAL A 43 32.27 21.22 -11.07
N PRO A 44 32.26 19.95 -11.51
CA PRO A 44 32.26 19.59 -12.93
C PRO A 44 30.98 20.04 -13.64
N LYS A 45 31.10 20.30 -14.95
CA LYS A 45 29.95 20.57 -15.83
C LYS A 45 29.17 19.27 -16.13
N PRO A 46 27.91 19.36 -16.57
CA PRO A 46 27.09 18.18 -16.86
C PRO A 46 27.73 17.18 -17.81
N GLU A 47 28.39 17.65 -18.87
CA GLU A 47 29.03 16.80 -19.89
C GLU A 47 30.16 15.97 -19.27
N LEU A 48 30.91 16.58 -18.35
CA LEU A 48 31.98 15.91 -17.62
C LEU A 48 31.42 14.90 -16.61
N CYS A 49 30.30 15.21 -15.94
CA CYS A 49 29.62 14.27 -15.03
C CYS A 49 29.20 12.99 -15.78
N ILE A 50 28.62 13.14 -16.98
CA ILE A 50 28.22 12.02 -17.83
C ILE A 50 29.44 11.18 -18.25
N LYS A 51 30.55 11.84 -18.60
CA LYS A 51 31.80 11.15 -18.97
C LYS A 51 32.40 10.37 -17.79
N ILE A 52 32.42 10.97 -16.59
CA ILE A 52 32.87 10.31 -15.36
C ILE A 52 31.98 9.09 -15.08
N ALA A 53 30.66 9.24 -15.18
CA ALA A 53 29.71 8.16 -14.96
C ALA A 53 29.95 6.99 -15.91
N LYS A 54 30.16 7.27 -17.20
CA LYS A 54 30.50 6.25 -18.21
C LYS A 54 31.82 5.53 -17.91
N LEU A 55 32.85 6.27 -17.47
CA LEU A 55 34.16 5.68 -17.14
C LEU A 55 34.10 4.78 -15.90
N LEU A 56 33.19 5.07 -14.97
CA LEU A 56 33.00 4.34 -13.73
C LEU A 56 31.86 3.31 -13.77
N ASP A 57 31.19 3.16 -14.92
CA ASP A 57 30.00 2.30 -15.06
C ASP A 57 28.92 2.63 -14.00
N ARG A 58 28.67 3.93 -13.82
CA ARG A 58 27.68 4.48 -12.87
C ARG A 58 26.56 5.20 -13.62
N ASN A 59 25.45 5.45 -12.94
CA ASN A 59 24.34 6.17 -13.54
C ASN A 59 24.71 7.66 -13.74
N PRO A 60 24.57 8.21 -14.96
CA PRO A 60 24.86 9.63 -15.21
C PRO A 60 24.00 10.61 -14.41
N VAL A 61 22.75 10.28 -14.14
CA VAL A 61 21.80 11.11 -13.37
C VAL A 61 22.26 11.27 -11.93
N GLU A 62 22.78 10.21 -11.32
CA GLU A 62 23.33 10.24 -9.96
C GLU A 62 24.46 11.28 -9.87
N LEU A 63 25.47 11.21 -10.74
CA LEU A 63 26.59 12.14 -10.72
C LEU A 63 26.19 13.58 -11.02
N LEU A 64 25.19 13.79 -11.89
CA LEU A 64 24.64 15.12 -12.16
C LEU A 64 24.01 15.74 -10.91
N LEU A 65 23.25 14.96 -10.15
CA LEU A 65 22.62 15.43 -8.91
C LEU A 65 23.65 15.67 -7.80
N ILE A 66 24.69 14.84 -7.69
CA ILE A 66 25.80 15.07 -6.75
C ILE A 66 26.50 16.40 -7.07
N ALA A 67 26.78 16.65 -8.35
CA ALA A 67 27.38 17.91 -8.78
C ALA A 67 26.48 19.12 -8.46
N GLN A 68 25.16 19.03 -8.67
CA GLN A 68 24.24 20.10 -8.28
C GLN A 68 24.16 20.30 -6.76
N LYS A 69 24.16 19.21 -5.97
CA LYS A 69 24.21 19.27 -4.51
C LYS A 69 25.47 19.99 -4.02
N ASP A 70 26.62 19.68 -4.60
CA ASP A 70 27.89 20.29 -4.23
C ASP A 70 27.93 21.79 -4.58
N LYS A 71 27.27 22.19 -5.67
CA LYS A 71 27.11 23.59 -6.09
C LYS A 71 26.10 24.38 -5.24
N ALA A 72 25.12 23.71 -4.64
CA ALA A 72 23.99 24.36 -3.97
C ALA A 72 24.38 25.06 -2.64
N PRO A 73 23.71 26.18 -2.28
CA PRO A 73 23.86 26.80 -0.98
C PRO A 73 23.38 25.86 0.14
N LYS A 74 23.92 26.01 1.37
CA LYS A 74 23.64 25.09 2.49
C LYS A 74 22.14 24.81 2.71
N GLN A 75 21.30 25.84 2.63
CA GLN A 75 19.84 25.73 2.81
C GLN A 75 19.16 24.88 1.72
N ALA A 76 19.76 24.76 0.54
CA ALA A 76 19.20 24.01 -0.57
C ALA A 76 19.76 22.58 -0.71
N LYS A 77 20.85 22.24 0.00
CA LYS A 77 21.50 20.92 -0.08
C LYS A 77 20.57 19.79 0.34
N GLU A 78 19.65 20.05 1.25
CA GLU A 78 18.66 19.06 1.70
C GLU A 78 17.73 18.61 0.56
N TYR A 79 17.27 19.54 -0.29
CA TYR A 79 16.47 19.20 -1.48
C TYR A 79 17.24 18.33 -2.48
N TRP A 80 18.54 18.55 -2.63
CA TRP A 80 19.38 17.74 -3.52
C TRP A 80 19.73 16.37 -2.93
N THR A 81 19.87 16.27 -1.61
CA THR A 81 20.00 14.97 -0.94
C THR A 81 18.74 14.13 -1.14
N LEU A 82 17.54 14.74 -1.02
CA LEU A 82 16.28 14.06 -1.31
C LEU A 82 16.20 13.59 -2.76
N ALA A 83 16.62 14.42 -3.72
CA ALA A 83 16.67 14.04 -5.14
C ALA A 83 17.65 12.87 -5.41
N LEU A 84 18.81 12.86 -4.75
CA LEU A 84 19.78 11.77 -4.87
C LEU A 84 19.23 10.46 -4.34
N THR A 85 18.58 10.49 -3.17
CA THR A 85 17.94 9.31 -2.59
C THR A 85 16.83 8.78 -3.49
N ALA A 86 16.04 9.64 -4.13
CA ALA A 86 15.01 9.22 -5.08
C ALA A 86 15.60 8.49 -6.32
N VAL A 87 16.75 8.95 -6.83
CA VAL A 87 17.43 8.33 -7.97
C VAL A 87 18.08 7.00 -7.60
N ASP A 88 18.75 6.93 -6.44
CA ASP A 88 19.34 5.67 -5.95
C ASP A 88 18.29 4.57 -5.81
N VAL A 89 17.09 4.95 -5.35
CA VAL A 89 15.95 4.04 -5.22
C VAL A 89 15.43 3.62 -6.57
N MET A 90 15.25 4.54 -7.52
CA MET A 90 14.87 4.21 -8.90
C MET A 90 15.84 3.22 -9.57
N LEU A 91 17.09 3.16 -9.12
CA LEU A 91 18.12 2.27 -9.65
C LEU A 91 18.22 0.93 -8.94
N HIS A 92 17.82 0.86 -7.67
CA HIS A 92 17.81 -0.36 -6.85
C HIS A 92 16.42 -0.98 -6.68
N VAL A 93 15.43 -0.49 -7.43
CA VAL A 93 14.11 -1.11 -7.55
C VAL A 93 14.28 -2.59 -7.94
N PRO A 94 13.76 -3.57 -7.16
CA PRO A 94 13.79 -4.97 -7.56
C PRO A 94 13.19 -5.11 -8.95
N LYS A 95 13.67 -6.05 -9.79
CA LYS A 95 13.28 -6.16 -11.21
C LYS A 95 11.76 -6.28 -11.48
N ARG A 96 10.92 -6.45 -10.44
CA ARG A 96 9.44 -6.36 -10.48
C ARG A 96 8.84 -5.87 -9.15
N PRO A 97 8.57 -4.57 -8.95
CA PRO A 97 7.60 -4.11 -7.96
C PRO A 97 6.32 -3.74 -8.72
N ARG A 98 5.24 -4.49 -8.53
CA ARG A 98 3.94 -4.21 -9.20
C ARG A 98 3.28 -2.90 -8.72
N TYR A 99 3.83 -2.25 -7.71
CA TYR A 99 3.37 -0.96 -7.20
C TYR A 99 4.54 -0.04 -6.84
N LEU A 100 4.52 1.20 -7.36
CA LEU A 100 5.43 2.30 -6.98
C LEU A 100 4.57 3.54 -6.67
N PRO A 101 4.65 4.13 -5.46
CA PRO A 101 3.90 5.33 -5.10
C PRO A 101 4.29 6.52 -6.00
N LYS A 102 3.31 7.34 -6.40
CA LYS A 102 3.52 8.51 -7.29
C LYS A 102 3.81 9.83 -6.55
N LYS A 103 3.80 9.90 -5.21
CA LYS A 103 3.96 11.17 -4.48
C LYS A 103 5.41 11.46 -4.09
N VAL A 104 5.95 12.53 -4.70
CA VAL A 104 7.34 13.01 -4.56
C VAL A 104 7.68 13.55 -3.16
N GLU A 105 6.68 13.90 -2.34
CA GLU A 105 6.90 14.53 -1.01
C GLU A 105 7.27 13.55 0.13
N ALA A 106 7.06 12.24 -0.04
CA ALA A 106 7.14 11.25 1.05
C ALA A 106 8.26 10.20 0.93
N ILE A 107 9.15 10.37 -0.06
CA ILE A 107 10.17 9.38 -0.42
C ILE A 107 11.01 8.98 0.81
N GLY A 108 11.53 9.90 1.64
CA GLY A 108 12.35 9.53 2.80
C GLY A 108 11.74 8.55 3.84
N ARG A 109 10.42 8.59 4.09
CA ARG A 109 9.74 7.67 5.02
C ARG A 109 9.22 6.41 4.32
N GLU A 110 8.74 6.54 3.09
CA GLU A 110 8.27 5.42 2.26
C GLU A 110 9.42 4.50 1.83
N LEU A 111 10.67 4.99 1.80
CA LEU A 111 11.86 4.22 1.45
C LEU A 111 12.32 3.20 2.51
N LYS A 112 12.34 3.57 3.80
CA LYS A 112 12.58 2.60 4.89
C LYS A 112 11.46 1.55 4.97
N GLN A 113 10.27 1.93 4.52
CA GLN A 113 9.08 1.11 4.42
C GLN A 113 9.16 0.14 3.22
N LEU A 114 9.72 0.56 2.09
CA LEU A 114 9.99 -0.31 0.94
C LEU A 114 11.04 -1.38 1.27
N GLU A 115 12.13 -1.03 1.98
CA GLU A 115 13.11 -2.00 2.49
C GLU A 115 12.49 -2.99 3.48
N SER A 116 11.56 -2.52 4.31
CA SER A 116 10.82 -3.37 5.24
C SER A 116 9.67 -4.12 4.56
N GLN A 117 9.49 -4.02 3.25
CA GLN A 117 8.38 -4.65 2.50
C GLN A 117 6.98 -4.26 3.00
N THR A 118 6.84 -3.07 3.58
CA THR A 118 5.61 -2.61 4.22
C THR A 118 5.48 -1.09 4.15
N LEU A 119 4.40 -0.58 3.54
CA LEU A 119 4.05 0.84 3.48
C LEU A 119 2.89 1.17 4.41
N THR A 120 2.96 2.30 5.12
CA THR A 120 1.88 2.76 5.99
C THR A 120 1.37 4.11 5.54
N TYR A 121 0.07 4.20 5.30
CA TYR A 121 -0.65 5.42 4.91
C TYR A 121 -1.60 5.86 6.01
N GLU A 122 -1.78 7.17 6.15
CA GLU A 122 -2.64 7.77 7.17
C GLU A 122 -3.67 8.73 6.58
N GLY A 123 -4.80 8.87 7.27
CA GLY A 123 -5.89 9.78 6.93
C GLY A 123 -6.41 9.62 5.50
N ALA A 124 -6.59 10.72 4.77
CA ALA A 124 -7.14 10.68 3.41
C ALA A 124 -6.30 9.86 2.41
N ALA A 125 -4.99 9.73 2.64
CA ALA A 125 -4.14 8.90 1.80
C ALA A 125 -4.48 7.42 1.94
N ALA A 126 -4.77 6.94 3.15
CA ALA A 126 -5.14 5.55 3.40
C ALA A 126 -6.33 5.10 2.55
N ASN A 127 -7.40 5.90 2.50
CA ASN A 127 -8.57 5.61 1.67
C ASN A 127 -8.27 5.64 0.17
N ALA A 128 -7.45 6.59 -0.29
CA ALA A 128 -7.10 6.73 -1.70
C ALA A 128 -6.26 5.54 -2.20
N GLU A 129 -5.32 5.05 -1.37
CA GLU A 129 -4.49 3.91 -1.76
C GLU A 129 -5.27 2.59 -1.84
N ALA A 130 -6.23 2.37 -0.95
CA ALA A 130 -7.11 1.21 -1.02
C ALA A 130 -7.91 1.14 -2.34
N VAL A 131 -8.32 2.28 -2.88
CA VAL A 131 -8.98 2.39 -4.19
C VAL A 131 -7.96 2.22 -5.32
N ARG A 132 -6.78 2.84 -5.21
CA ARG A 132 -5.75 2.81 -6.26
C ARG A 132 -5.19 1.41 -6.53
N LEU A 133 -4.99 0.58 -5.50
CA LEU A 133 -4.52 -0.79 -5.69
C LEU A 133 -5.46 -1.65 -6.54
N MET A 134 -6.75 -1.32 -6.58
CA MET A 134 -7.68 -1.99 -7.48
C MET A 134 -7.31 -1.75 -8.95
N GLU A 135 -6.76 -0.58 -9.29
CA GLU A 135 -6.30 -0.26 -10.65
C GLU A 135 -5.11 -1.14 -11.07
N THR A 136 -4.29 -1.57 -10.11
CA THR A 136 -3.08 -2.37 -10.37
C THR A 136 -3.33 -3.88 -10.36
N ALA A 137 -4.46 -4.35 -9.84
CA ALA A 137 -4.81 -5.76 -9.83
C ALA A 137 -4.95 -6.34 -11.25
N GLU A 138 -4.35 -7.51 -11.50
CA GLU A 138 -4.38 -8.16 -12.81
C GLU A 138 -5.24 -9.44 -12.84
N GLN A 139 -5.26 -10.21 -11.76
CA GLN A 139 -5.84 -11.55 -11.75
C GLN A 139 -6.97 -11.71 -10.73
N SER A 140 -6.73 -11.33 -9.48
CA SER A 140 -7.67 -11.58 -8.40
C SER A 140 -7.56 -10.61 -7.24
N VAL A 141 -8.67 -10.37 -6.57
CA VAL A 141 -8.73 -9.68 -5.28
C VAL A 141 -9.63 -10.46 -4.33
N ASP A 142 -9.07 -10.90 -3.20
CA ASP A 142 -9.81 -11.56 -2.14
C ASP A 142 -9.84 -10.67 -0.90
N ALA A 143 -11.04 -10.26 -0.47
CA ALA A 143 -11.19 -9.34 0.66
C ALA A 143 -12.11 -9.90 1.75
N MET A 144 -11.78 -9.61 3.01
CA MET A 144 -12.59 -9.92 4.18
C MET A 144 -12.78 -8.65 5.00
N MET A 145 -14.01 -8.35 5.42
CA MET A 145 -14.30 -7.15 6.19
C MET A 145 -15.37 -7.33 7.25
N GLU A 146 -15.05 -6.94 8.48
CA GLU A 146 -15.99 -6.75 9.59
C GLU A 146 -16.58 -5.34 9.59
N ARG A 147 -15.76 -4.34 9.24
CA ARG A 147 -16.20 -2.97 9.06
C ARG A 147 -16.61 -2.70 7.62
N TRP A 148 -17.69 -3.36 7.19
CA TRP A 148 -18.25 -3.29 5.82
C TRP A 148 -19.01 -1.99 5.54
N ASN A 149 -19.47 -1.29 6.59
CA ASN A 149 -20.29 -0.09 6.49
C ASN A 149 -19.57 1.08 5.79
N ILE A 150 -18.23 1.10 5.72
CA ILE A 150 -17.46 2.14 5.01
C ILE A 150 -17.74 2.20 3.50
N TRP A 151 -18.44 1.21 2.94
CA TRP A 151 -18.91 1.18 1.55
C TRP A 151 -20.34 1.63 1.35
N LYS A 152 -21.07 1.92 2.43
CA LYS A 152 -22.44 2.43 2.35
C LYS A 152 -22.47 3.76 1.59
N LYS A 153 -23.56 4.01 0.89
CA LYS A 153 -23.82 5.31 0.25
C LYS A 153 -23.69 6.45 1.27
N GLY A 154 -22.82 7.41 0.97
CA GLY A 154 -22.51 8.55 1.85
C GLY A 154 -21.26 8.38 2.71
N GLU A 155 -20.62 7.21 2.69
CA GLU A 155 -19.37 6.94 3.42
C GLU A 155 -18.13 7.14 2.56
N ALA A 156 -16.95 7.12 3.21
CA ALA A 156 -15.69 7.60 2.64
C ALA A 156 -15.20 6.85 1.39
N LEU A 157 -15.54 5.57 1.22
CA LEU A 157 -15.12 4.78 0.06
C LEU A 157 -16.18 4.74 -1.05
N TYR A 158 -17.37 5.27 -0.79
CA TYR A 158 -18.43 5.40 -1.79
C TYR A 158 -18.30 6.75 -2.53
N PRO A 159 -18.51 6.80 -3.87
CA PRO A 159 -18.72 5.69 -4.80
C PRO A 159 -17.42 5.15 -5.41
N ASN A 160 -16.28 5.78 -5.12
CA ASN A 160 -15.02 5.56 -5.82
C ASN A 160 -14.59 4.09 -5.85
N TYR A 161 -14.80 3.36 -4.76
CA TYR A 161 -14.47 1.96 -4.68
C TYR A 161 -15.35 1.06 -5.56
N LEU A 162 -16.64 1.39 -5.73
CA LEU A 162 -17.53 0.67 -6.66
C LEU A 162 -17.09 0.87 -8.12
N LEU A 163 -16.71 2.10 -8.48
CA LEU A 163 -16.20 2.41 -9.81
C LEU A 163 -14.88 1.67 -10.10
N ALA A 164 -14.00 1.59 -9.11
CA ALA A 164 -12.76 0.83 -9.22
C ALA A 164 -13.01 -0.67 -9.37
N ASN A 165 -13.94 -1.25 -8.61
CA ASN A 165 -14.36 -2.65 -8.76
C ASN A 165 -14.91 -2.92 -10.16
N GLN A 166 -15.77 -2.04 -10.70
CA GLN A 166 -16.31 -2.18 -12.06
C GLN A 166 -15.20 -2.13 -13.12
N ALA A 167 -14.22 -1.23 -12.97
CA ALA A 167 -13.08 -1.14 -13.88
C ALA A 167 -12.20 -2.41 -13.84
N ALA A 168 -11.98 -2.98 -12.64
CA ALA A 168 -11.27 -4.24 -12.48
C ALA A 168 -12.05 -5.44 -13.06
N ALA A 169 -13.36 -5.52 -12.82
CA ALA A 169 -14.22 -6.55 -13.39
C ALA A 169 -14.25 -6.51 -14.92
N ARG A 170 -14.27 -5.31 -15.53
CA ARG A 170 -14.15 -5.15 -17.00
C ARG A 170 -12.83 -5.68 -17.55
N ARG A 171 -11.74 -5.55 -16.77
CA ARG A 171 -10.43 -6.15 -17.06
C ARG A 171 -10.35 -7.65 -16.74
N GLN A 172 -11.48 -8.28 -16.37
CA GLN A 172 -11.58 -9.71 -16.01
C GLN A 172 -10.83 -10.11 -14.73
N VAL A 173 -10.57 -9.15 -13.82
CA VAL A 173 -10.06 -9.44 -12.47
C VAL A 173 -11.14 -10.16 -11.66
N LYS A 174 -10.81 -11.30 -11.04
CA LYS A 174 -11.73 -12.05 -10.18
C LYS A 174 -11.77 -11.43 -8.78
N ILE A 175 -12.90 -10.84 -8.40
CA ILE A 175 -13.04 -10.18 -7.09
C ILE A 175 -13.96 -11.02 -6.21
N ARG A 176 -13.46 -11.52 -5.08
CA ARG A 176 -14.27 -12.15 -4.02
C ARG A 176 -14.23 -11.31 -2.76
N ARG A 177 -15.36 -11.23 -2.06
CA ARG A 177 -15.47 -10.39 -0.88
C ARG A 177 -16.38 -10.99 0.18
N LEU A 178 -15.84 -11.14 1.38
CA LEU A 178 -16.53 -11.67 2.54
C LEU A 178 -16.91 -10.53 3.49
N LEU A 179 -18.20 -10.35 3.75
CA LEU A 179 -18.72 -9.50 4.82
C LEU A 179 -18.93 -10.34 6.07
N ILE A 180 -18.29 -9.98 7.17
CA ILE A 180 -18.50 -10.60 8.47
C ILE A 180 -19.44 -9.71 9.27
N LEU A 181 -20.61 -10.26 9.59
CA LEU A 181 -21.72 -9.56 10.20
C LEU A 181 -21.87 -10.00 11.66
N THR A 182 -21.91 -9.06 12.59
CA THR A 182 -22.09 -9.41 14.01
C THR A 182 -23.57 -9.57 14.36
N GLN A 183 -23.86 -10.35 15.39
CA GLN A 183 -25.22 -10.48 15.90
C GLN A 183 -25.82 -9.12 16.28
N ALA A 184 -25.02 -8.25 16.91
CA ALA A 184 -25.46 -6.91 17.29
C ALA A 184 -25.90 -6.08 16.07
N GLN A 185 -25.13 -6.10 14.98
CA GLN A 185 -25.49 -5.44 13.72
C GLN A 185 -26.78 -6.03 13.13
N MET A 186 -26.92 -7.35 13.20
CA MET A 186 -28.03 -8.07 12.56
C MET A 186 -29.35 -8.02 13.34
N GLN A 187 -29.35 -7.46 14.56
CA GLN A 187 -30.58 -7.19 15.31
C GLN A 187 -31.23 -5.86 14.93
N ASP A 188 -30.47 -4.93 14.35
CA ASP A 188 -30.99 -3.64 13.89
C ASP A 188 -31.47 -3.72 12.44
N SER A 189 -32.77 -3.49 12.23
CA SER A 189 -33.40 -3.54 10.91
C SER A 189 -32.79 -2.57 9.90
N MET A 190 -32.33 -1.40 10.35
CA MET A 190 -31.69 -0.40 9.48
C MET A 190 -30.31 -0.89 9.03
N THR A 191 -29.49 -1.38 9.96
CA THR A 191 -28.20 -1.98 9.65
C THR A 191 -28.31 -3.20 8.74
N VAL A 192 -29.33 -4.04 8.93
CA VAL A 192 -29.61 -5.17 8.02
C VAL A 192 -29.93 -4.68 6.61
N SER A 193 -30.75 -3.64 6.47
CA SER A 193 -31.04 -3.02 5.18
C SER A 193 -29.77 -2.45 4.52
N ASP A 194 -28.93 -1.77 5.29
CA ASP A 194 -27.65 -1.24 4.80
C ASP A 194 -26.71 -2.35 4.32
N ALA A 195 -26.60 -3.46 5.06
CA ALA A 195 -25.78 -4.60 4.66
C ALA A 195 -26.25 -5.19 3.32
N VAL A 196 -27.56 -5.37 3.15
CA VAL A 196 -28.16 -5.84 1.89
C VAL A 196 -27.85 -4.88 0.74
N ASN A 197 -28.05 -3.58 0.94
CA ASN A 197 -27.75 -2.57 -0.08
C ASN A 197 -26.27 -2.59 -0.49
N VAL A 198 -25.35 -2.72 0.49
CA VAL A 198 -23.92 -2.84 0.20
C VAL A 198 -23.65 -4.11 -0.61
N MET A 199 -24.18 -5.26 -0.22
CA MET A 199 -23.99 -6.52 -0.96
C MET A 199 -24.51 -6.42 -2.41
N ASP A 200 -25.71 -5.86 -2.60
CA ASP A 200 -26.30 -5.62 -3.92
C ASP A 200 -25.45 -4.68 -4.79
N ASP A 201 -24.93 -3.59 -4.20
CA ASP A 201 -24.07 -2.64 -4.90
C ASP A 201 -22.74 -3.27 -5.31
N GLN A 202 -22.14 -4.08 -4.44
CA GLN A 202 -20.90 -4.81 -4.75
C GLN A 202 -21.13 -5.86 -5.85
N GLN A 203 -22.22 -6.62 -5.79
CA GLN A 203 -22.55 -7.60 -6.82
C GLN A 203 -22.78 -6.94 -8.18
N ARG A 204 -23.50 -5.80 -8.20
CA ARG A 204 -23.65 -4.96 -9.41
C ARG A 204 -22.33 -4.39 -9.93
N ALA A 205 -21.33 -4.23 -9.07
CA ALA A 205 -19.98 -3.82 -9.45
C ALA A 205 -19.10 -4.97 -9.99
N GLY A 206 -19.66 -6.18 -10.14
CA GLY A 206 -18.94 -7.37 -10.64
C GLY A 206 -18.17 -8.13 -9.56
N VAL A 207 -18.49 -7.91 -8.29
CA VAL A 207 -17.86 -8.62 -7.16
C VAL A 207 -18.65 -9.88 -6.84
N LYS A 208 -17.95 -11.00 -6.61
CA LYS A 208 -18.56 -12.19 -6.02
C LYS A 208 -18.64 -12.01 -4.50
N VAL A 209 -19.84 -11.78 -3.99
CA VAL A 209 -20.08 -11.43 -2.59
C VAL A 209 -20.40 -12.66 -1.76
N PHE A 210 -19.80 -12.72 -0.57
CA PHE A 210 -20.01 -13.73 0.45
C PHE A 210 -20.30 -13.03 1.78
N TYR A 211 -20.98 -13.73 2.69
CA TYR A 211 -21.22 -13.26 4.04
C TYR A 211 -21.09 -14.38 5.06
N ALA A 212 -20.78 -14.00 6.30
CA ALA A 212 -20.75 -14.89 7.45
C ALA A 212 -21.23 -14.15 8.70
N PHE A 213 -21.70 -14.89 9.70
CA PHE A 213 -22.04 -14.34 11.01
C PHE A 213 -20.87 -14.57 11.98
N ARG A 214 -20.33 -13.50 12.58
CA ARG A 214 -19.09 -13.55 13.39
C ARG A 214 -19.17 -14.61 14.49
N GLU A 215 -20.28 -14.68 15.22
CA GLU A 215 -20.49 -15.61 16.34
C GLU A 215 -20.55 -17.08 15.92
N ALA A 216 -20.92 -17.36 14.68
CA ALA A 216 -20.82 -18.71 14.11
C ALA A 216 -19.40 -18.98 13.59
N LEU A 217 -18.78 -17.98 12.95
CA LEU A 217 -17.49 -18.09 12.30
C LEU A 217 -16.35 -18.33 13.31
N VAL A 218 -16.42 -17.73 14.50
CA VAL A 218 -15.46 -17.94 15.62
C VAL A 218 -15.43 -19.38 16.15
N GLN A 219 -16.37 -20.23 15.75
CA GLN A 219 -16.33 -21.66 16.08
C GLN A 219 -15.38 -22.45 15.15
N SER A 220 -14.90 -21.83 14.07
CA SER A 220 -13.97 -22.44 13.13
C SER A 220 -12.51 -22.25 13.58
N PRO A 221 -11.72 -23.32 13.66
CA PRO A 221 -10.27 -23.22 13.92
C PRO A 221 -9.54 -22.34 12.91
N THR A 222 -9.98 -22.33 11.65
CA THR A 222 -9.37 -21.51 10.59
C THR A 222 -9.53 -20.02 10.89
N PHE A 223 -10.72 -19.61 11.34
CA PHE A 223 -10.97 -18.21 11.65
C PHE A 223 -10.31 -17.78 12.96
N GLN A 224 -10.30 -18.64 13.98
CA GLN A 224 -9.60 -18.37 15.23
C GLN A 224 -8.10 -18.12 15.01
N ARG A 225 -7.47 -18.93 14.14
CA ARG A 225 -6.07 -18.75 13.79
C ARG A 225 -5.85 -17.42 13.07
N LEU A 226 -6.69 -17.11 12.08
CA LEU A 226 -6.61 -15.84 11.36
C LEU A 226 -6.76 -14.64 12.31
N GLU A 227 -7.70 -14.70 13.25
CA GLU A 227 -7.89 -13.65 14.25
C GLU A 227 -6.67 -13.44 15.15
N GLU A 228 -5.98 -14.52 15.54
CA GLU A 228 -4.71 -14.43 16.26
C GLU A 228 -3.63 -13.78 15.41
N ASP A 229 -3.49 -14.21 14.15
CA ASP A 229 -2.50 -13.68 13.21
C ASP A 229 -2.73 -12.17 12.97
N PHE A 230 -3.99 -11.72 12.84
CA PHE A 230 -4.34 -10.29 12.76
C PHE A 230 -3.89 -9.51 13.99
N ARG A 231 -4.06 -10.08 15.19
CA ARG A 231 -3.64 -9.46 16.44
C ARG A 231 -2.12 -9.32 16.53
N ILE A 232 -1.38 -10.36 16.13
CA ILE A 232 0.09 -10.37 16.10
C ILE A 232 0.63 -9.27 15.18
N HIS A 233 0.01 -9.07 14.03
CA HIS A 233 0.45 -8.08 13.03
C HIS A 233 -0.06 -6.65 13.29
N GLY A 234 -0.75 -6.42 14.40
CA GLY A 234 -1.19 -5.08 14.83
C GLY A 234 -2.29 -4.49 13.95
N ALA A 235 -3.22 -5.33 13.50
CA ALA A 235 -4.44 -4.88 12.82
C ALA A 235 -5.40 -4.17 13.79
N ALA A 236 -6.41 -3.50 13.21
CA ALA A 236 -7.51 -2.94 13.99
C ALA A 236 -8.30 -4.05 14.71
N GLU A 237 -9.13 -3.66 15.69
CA GLU A 237 -10.06 -4.57 16.36
C GLU A 237 -11.01 -5.25 15.36
N ASP A 238 -11.54 -4.49 14.40
CA ASP A 238 -12.27 -5.07 13.27
C ASP A 238 -11.30 -5.55 12.19
N MET A 239 -11.44 -6.81 11.80
CA MET A 239 -10.59 -7.42 10.80
C MET A 239 -11.03 -7.02 9.38
N ASN A 240 -10.29 -6.10 8.78
CA ASN A 240 -10.45 -5.76 7.37
C ASN A 240 -9.13 -5.93 6.62
N THR A 241 -9.18 -6.75 5.56
CA THR A 241 -8.04 -6.98 4.68
C THR A 241 -8.48 -7.20 3.23
N ALA A 242 -7.56 -6.96 2.30
CA ALA A 242 -7.66 -7.44 0.93
C ALA A 242 -6.31 -7.94 0.42
N MET A 243 -6.34 -9.07 -0.28
CA MET A 243 -5.22 -9.70 -0.94
C MET A 243 -5.35 -9.50 -2.46
N PHE A 244 -4.36 -8.87 -3.07
CA PHE A 244 -4.31 -8.58 -4.51
C PHE A 244 -3.31 -9.53 -5.15
N ASP A 245 -3.78 -10.30 -6.13
CA ASP A 245 -3.00 -11.28 -6.90
C ASP A 245 -2.18 -12.28 -6.05
N ARG A 246 -2.57 -12.47 -4.78
CA ARG A 246 -1.82 -13.23 -3.75
C ARG A 246 -0.39 -12.73 -3.51
N GLU A 247 -0.14 -11.47 -3.83
CA GLU A 247 1.19 -10.85 -3.78
C GLU A 247 1.22 -9.58 -2.93
N ILE A 248 0.11 -8.84 -2.86
CA ILE A 248 0.03 -7.60 -2.09
C ILE A 248 -1.12 -7.72 -1.11
N LEU A 249 -0.81 -7.60 0.17
CA LEU A 249 -1.77 -7.55 1.26
C LEU A 249 -2.00 -6.09 1.64
N ILE A 250 -3.26 -5.72 1.87
CA ILE A 250 -3.59 -4.54 2.66
C ILE A 250 -4.42 -4.92 3.87
N PHE A 251 -4.24 -4.21 4.97
CA PHE A 251 -5.14 -4.31 6.11
C PHE A 251 -5.21 -3.00 6.88
N SER A 252 -6.37 -2.76 7.48
CA SER A 252 -6.63 -1.57 8.28
C SER A 252 -6.03 -1.74 9.67
N GLN A 253 -5.26 -0.76 10.13
CA GLN A 253 -4.70 -0.75 11.49
C GLN A 253 -5.57 0.09 12.45
N THR A 254 -6.15 1.19 11.97
CA THR A 254 -7.08 2.00 12.78
C THR A 254 -8.14 2.67 11.93
N TYR A 255 -9.26 3.01 12.55
CA TYR A 255 -10.34 3.81 11.97
C TYR A 255 -10.49 5.13 12.72
N GLY A 256 -11.04 6.13 12.06
CA GLY A 256 -11.36 7.42 12.66
C GLY A 256 -12.67 7.97 12.11
N THR A 257 -13.27 8.90 12.83
CA THR A 257 -14.46 9.63 12.37
C THR A 257 -14.04 11.01 11.94
N VAL A 258 -14.43 11.42 10.73
CA VAL A 258 -14.22 12.79 10.25
C VAL A 258 -15.55 13.46 9.91
N PRO A 259 -15.66 14.78 10.06
CA PRO A 259 -16.83 15.52 9.59
C PRO A 259 -16.80 15.64 8.06
N LEU A 260 -17.88 15.20 7.41
CA LEU A 260 -18.14 15.44 5.99
C LEU A 260 -19.08 16.65 5.84
N GLY A 261 -18.67 17.59 4.98
CA GLY A 261 -19.42 18.80 4.65
C GLY A 261 -18.84 20.06 5.29
N MET A 262 -18.70 21.13 4.50
CA MET A 262 -18.15 22.43 4.91
C MET A 262 -19.23 23.46 5.27
N VAL A 263 -20.49 23.17 4.95
CA VAL A 263 -21.64 24.08 5.10
C VAL A 263 -22.82 23.31 5.71
N GLY A 264 -23.37 23.80 6.84
CA GLY A 264 -24.42 23.13 7.61
C GLY A 264 -23.88 22.23 8.72
N THR A 265 -24.73 21.35 9.28
CA THR A 265 -24.32 20.37 10.30
C THR A 265 -23.47 19.27 9.66
N PRO A 266 -22.18 19.15 9.99
CA PRO A 266 -21.30 18.16 9.37
C PRO A 266 -21.75 16.74 9.72
N THR A 267 -21.80 15.86 8.72
CA THR A 267 -22.17 14.46 8.94
C THR A 267 -20.91 13.67 9.31
N PRO A 268 -20.86 12.97 10.45
CA PRO A 268 -19.70 12.14 10.78
C PRO A 268 -19.65 10.94 9.82
N ILE A 269 -18.50 10.74 9.17
CA ILE A 269 -18.22 9.58 8.32
C ILE A 269 -17.06 8.77 8.88
N THR A 270 -17.09 7.46 8.68
CA THR A 270 -16.01 6.57 9.12
C THR A 270 -14.93 6.49 8.03
N MET A 271 -13.67 6.68 8.41
CA MET A 271 -12.52 6.58 7.51
C MET A 271 -11.49 5.57 8.03
N ILE A 272 -10.74 4.96 7.10
CA ILE A 272 -9.51 4.24 7.45
C ILE A 272 -8.49 5.31 7.85
N ASN A 273 -8.15 5.35 9.13
CA ASN A 273 -7.21 6.34 9.65
C ASN A 273 -5.76 5.90 9.42
N ARG A 274 -5.50 4.59 9.47
CA ARG A 274 -4.20 4.01 9.14
C ARG A 274 -4.37 2.72 8.35
N LEU A 275 -3.80 2.67 7.16
CA LEU A 275 -3.76 1.50 6.28
C LEU A 275 -2.32 1.03 6.15
N GLN A 276 -2.11 -0.27 6.23
CA GLN A 276 -0.83 -0.88 5.90
C GLN A 276 -0.95 -1.67 4.59
N ILE A 277 0.03 -1.51 3.71
CA ILE A 277 0.24 -2.30 2.50
C ILE A 277 1.51 -3.11 2.73
N SER A 278 1.49 -4.42 2.49
CA SER A 278 2.62 -5.30 2.71
C SER A 278 2.75 -6.30 1.58
N TRP A 279 4.00 -6.63 1.24
CA TRP A 279 4.34 -7.77 0.38
C TRP A 279 5.33 -8.71 1.08
N LYS A 280 5.33 -8.70 2.42
CA LYS A 280 6.07 -9.66 3.24
C LYS A 280 5.49 -11.06 3.09
N PRO A 281 6.29 -12.08 2.73
CA PRO A 281 5.80 -13.45 2.54
C PRO A 281 5.07 -14.01 3.76
N GLU A 282 5.56 -13.73 4.97
CA GLU A 282 4.93 -14.17 6.22
C GLU A 282 3.55 -13.54 6.41
N MET A 283 3.41 -12.23 6.18
CA MET A 283 2.11 -11.54 6.31
C MET A 283 1.13 -11.99 5.24
N ILE A 284 1.60 -12.18 4.00
CA ILE A 284 0.77 -12.69 2.91
C ILE A 284 0.19 -14.06 3.27
N ARG A 285 1.02 -14.95 3.84
CA ARG A 285 0.60 -16.29 4.24
C ARG A 285 -0.35 -16.26 5.44
N ASP A 286 0.00 -15.50 6.48
CA ASP A 286 -0.69 -15.53 7.77
C ASP A 286 -2.04 -14.78 7.70
N LEU A 287 -2.14 -13.75 6.85
CA LEU A 287 -3.34 -12.90 6.71
C LEU A 287 -4.13 -13.17 5.42
N ASP A 288 -3.88 -14.29 4.73
CA ASP A 288 -4.60 -14.69 3.51
C ASP A 288 -6.08 -15.02 3.84
N PRO A 289 -7.07 -14.27 3.35
CA PRO A 289 -8.48 -14.58 3.58
C PRO A 289 -9.00 -15.73 2.68
N ALA A 290 -8.22 -16.18 1.68
CA ALA A 290 -8.65 -17.19 0.71
C ALA A 290 -9.26 -18.46 1.35
N PRO A 291 -8.70 -19.04 2.44
CA PRO A 291 -9.24 -20.25 3.06
C PRO A 291 -10.66 -20.09 3.63
N LEU A 292 -11.09 -18.87 3.97
CA LEU A 292 -12.43 -18.65 4.51
C LEU A 292 -13.51 -18.88 3.46
N PHE A 293 -13.25 -18.54 2.19
CA PHE A 293 -14.24 -18.70 1.12
C PHE A 293 -14.62 -20.16 0.86
N ASP A 294 -13.77 -21.10 1.25
CA ASP A 294 -14.02 -22.53 1.10
C ASP A 294 -14.82 -23.11 2.28
N MET A 295 -15.07 -22.32 3.33
CA MET A 295 -15.80 -22.74 4.53
C MET A 295 -17.33 -22.67 4.35
N THR A 296 -17.88 -23.47 3.45
CA THR A 296 -19.32 -23.47 3.08
C THR A 296 -20.31 -23.69 4.23
N ARG A 297 -19.84 -24.22 5.37
CA ARG A 297 -20.64 -24.34 6.60
C ARG A 297 -20.92 -22.99 7.28
N TYR A 298 -20.01 -22.04 7.14
CA TYR A 298 -20.03 -20.76 7.88
C TYR A 298 -20.06 -19.54 6.96
N VAL A 299 -19.57 -19.69 5.74
CA VAL A 299 -19.48 -18.65 4.72
C VAL A 299 -20.45 -18.98 3.59
N PHE A 300 -21.34 -18.05 3.30
CA PHE A 300 -22.44 -18.20 2.35
C PHE A 300 -22.24 -17.25 1.18
N GLU A 301 -22.48 -17.74 -0.04
CA GLU A 301 -22.56 -16.87 -1.22
C GLU A 301 -23.83 -16.02 -1.16
N TYR A 302 -23.71 -14.72 -1.48
CA TYR A 302 -24.86 -13.84 -1.55
C TYR A 302 -25.57 -13.99 -2.90
N GLU A 303 -26.68 -14.72 -2.87
CA GLU A 303 -27.56 -14.93 -4.04
C GLU A 303 -28.77 -13.98 -4.08
N GLY A 304 -28.85 -13.06 -3.11
CA GLY A 304 -29.89 -12.05 -3.00
C GLY A 304 -30.51 -11.94 -1.60
N VAL A 305 -31.35 -10.93 -1.42
CA VAL A 305 -31.95 -10.60 -0.10
C VAL A 305 -32.77 -11.74 0.51
N GLY A 306 -33.41 -12.58 -0.31
CA GLY A 306 -34.23 -13.69 0.15
C GLY A 306 -33.41 -14.76 0.89
N SER A 307 -32.36 -15.27 0.24
CA SER A 307 -31.46 -16.28 0.82
C SER A 307 -30.72 -15.74 2.05
N PHE A 308 -30.30 -14.47 1.99
CA PHE A 308 -29.69 -13.78 3.12
C PHE A 308 -30.61 -13.73 4.34
N ARG A 309 -31.87 -13.30 4.18
CA ARG A 309 -32.85 -13.23 5.28
C ARG A 309 -33.18 -14.60 5.85
N GLU A 310 -33.23 -15.62 5.01
CA GLU A 310 -33.44 -16.99 5.49
C GLU A 310 -32.29 -17.45 6.38
N GLN A 311 -31.03 -17.25 5.96
CA GLN A 311 -29.87 -17.60 6.77
C GLN A 311 -29.81 -16.79 8.06
N LEU A 312 -30.13 -15.49 8.02
CA LEU A 312 -30.23 -14.64 9.20
C LEU A 312 -31.30 -15.15 10.19
N ALA A 313 -32.46 -15.58 9.70
CA ALA A 313 -33.50 -16.16 10.54
C ALA A 313 -33.09 -17.50 11.17
N ARG A 314 -32.31 -18.32 10.47
CA ARG A 314 -31.72 -19.56 11.02
C ARG A 314 -30.70 -19.26 12.10
N PHE A 315 -29.77 -18.33 11.83
CA PHE A 315 -28.76 -17.88 12.78
C PHE A 315 -29.38 -17.29 14.05
N THR A 316 -30.41 -16.45 13.90
CA THR A 316 -31.12 -15.84 15.04
C THR A 316 -31.79 -16.90 15.92
N ARG A 317 -32.35 -17.96 15.31
CA ARG A 317 -32.93 -19.10 16.04
C ARG A 317 -31.87 -19.89 16.80
N SER A 318 -30.77 -20.27 16.15
CA SER A 318 -29.70 -21.03 16.81
C SER A 318 -29.07 -20.29 17.98
N MET A 319 -28.98 -18.95 17.91
CA MET A 319 -28.47 -18.13 19.00
C MET A 319 -29.41 -18.03 20.20
N ARG A 320 -30.72 -18.19 19.99
CA ARG A 320 -31.72 -18.22 21.09
C ARG A 320 -31.76 -19.57 21.79
N GLU A 321 -31.37 -20.64 21.11
CA GLU A 321 -31.38 -22.01 21.62
C GLU A 321 -30.09 -22.40 22.37
N LEU A 322 -29.04 -21.58 22.29
CA LEU A 322 -27.84 -21.73 23.12
C LEU A 322 -28.20 -21.41 24.59
N PRO A 323 -27.88 -22.29 25.57
CA PRO A 323 -28.12 -21.97 26.96
C PRO A 323 -27.37 -20.69 27.31
N ARG A 324 -28.07 -19.70 27.88
CA ARG A 324 -27.42 -18.55 28.53
C ARG A 324 -26.47 -19.11 29.58
N ARG A 325 -25.16 -19.18 29.27
CA ARG A 325 -24.15 -19.46 30.30
C ARG A 325 -24.33 -18.38 31.37
N ALA A 326 -24.67 -18.82 32.57
CA ALA A 326 -24.71 -17.96 33.74
C ALA A 326 -23.33 -17.32 33.92
N VAL A 327 -23.35 -16.03 34.24
CA VAL A 327 -22.20 -15.16 34.50
C VAL A 327 -21.28 -15.77 35.54
#